data_AF-A0A1H6MBM7-F1
#
_entry.id   AF-A0A1H6MBM7-F1
#
_cell.length_a   1.000
_cell.length_b   1.000
_cell.length_c   1.000
_cell.angle_alpha   90.00
_cell.angle_beta   90.00
_cell.angle_gamma   90.00
#
_symmetry.space_group_name_H-M   'P 1'
#
loop_
_entity.id
_entity.type
_entity.pdbx_description
1 polymer ?
#
loop_
_entity_poly.entity_id
_entity_poly.type
_entity_poly.pdbx_seq_one_letter_code
_entity_poly.pdbx_strand_id
1 'polypeptide(L)'
;MEEEVTEDKLYSFKRTIDNLGFIKVFVEKYELYLIEELDIDPFTTFSLEFSLEYWYLKYHLLRDKKILLTKDDLILFEETNMNIVFFKLSDLNSFIIECNDGKWSFKLNKIQKRSIDIHSFLKKEGYL
;
A
#
# COMPACT_ATOMS: atom_id res chain seq x y z
N MET A 1 -17.97 21.81 22.44
CA MET A 1 -16.88 21.32 21.58
C MET A 1 -17.53 20.35 20.64
N GLU A 2 -17.81 20.79 19.42
CA GLU A 2 -18.29 19.89 18.37
C GLU A 2 -17.12 19.01 17.96
N GLU A 3 -17.26 17.70 18.13
CA GLU A 3 -16.35 16.76 17.48
C GLU A 3 -16.57 16.90 15.97
N GLU A 4 -15.61 17.49 15.25
CA GLU A 4 -15.59 17.42 13.79
C GLU A 4 -15.50 15.94 13.39
N VAL A 5 -16.65 15.35 13.12
CA VAL A 5 -16.74 14.04 12.47
C VAL A 5 -16.15 14.22 11.07
N THR A 6 -14.89 13.87 10.93
CA THR A 6 -14.17 13.96 9.65
C THR A 6 -14.56 12.74 8.82
N GLU A 7 -15.42 12.99 7.82
CA GLU A 7 -15.88 11.97 6.88
C GLU A 7 -14.71 11.27 6.19
N ASP A 8 -14.88 9.95 5.98
CA ASP A 8 -13.97 9.17 5.16
C ASP A 8 -14.00 9.69 3.72
N LYS A 9 -12.83 9.90 3.12
CA LYS A 9 -12.72 10.34 1.72
C LYS A 9 -12.05 9.27 0.88
N LEU A 10 -12.69 8.87 -0.22
CA LEU A 10 -12.19 7.89 -1.17
C LEU A 10 -11.72 8.60 -2.45
N TYR A 11 -10.53 8.25 -2.90
CA TYR A 11 -9.92 8.75 -4.14
C TYR A 11 -9.52 7.57 -5.02
N SER A 12 -9.83 7.63 -6.31
CA SER A 12 -9.33 6.67 -7.29
C SER A 12 -8.01 7.15 -7.87
N PHE A 13 -7.10 6.23 -8.16
CA PHE A 13 -5.87 6.58 -8.85
C PHE A 13 -6.14 6.83 -10.35
N LYS A 14 -5.41 7.77 -10.94
CA LYS A 14 -5.54 8.15 -12.37
C LYS A 14 -4.86 7.18 -13.33
N ARG A 15 -3.94 6.35 -12.82
CA ARG A 15 -3.12 5.42 -13.59
C ARG A 15 -3.03 4.08 -12.87
N THR A 16 -2.80 3.03 -13.64
CA THR A 16 -2.37 1.74 -13.11
C THR A 16 -1.00 1.90 -12.45
N ILE A 17 -0.80 1.23 -11.32
CA ILE A 17 0.49 1.13 -10.64
C ILE A 17 1.05 -0.25 -10.92
N ASP A 18 2.24 -0.30 -11.53
CA ASP A 18 2.96 -1.50 -11.92
C ASP A 18 4.19 -1.79 -11.04
N ASN A 19 4.39 -0.97 -10.00
CA ASN A 19 5.44 -1.15 -9.00
C ASN A 19 5.04 -0.51 -7.66
N LEU A 20 5.52 -1.07 -6.57
CA LEU A 20 5.21 -0.58 -5.22
C LEU A 20 6.27 0.41 -4.68
N GLY A 21 7.18 0.90 -5.53
CA GLY A 21 8.34 1.70 -5.11
C GLY A 21 7.99 2.98 -4.37
N PHE A 22 6.86 3.61 -4.68
CA PHE A 22 6.38 4.82 -4.01
C PHE A 22 6.08 4.61 -2.51
N ILE A 23 5.86 3.36 -2.09
CA ILE A 23 5.52 3.00 -0.71
C ILE A 23 6.72 3.11 0.22
N LYS A 24 7.95 2.99 -0.31
CA LYS A 24 9.20 3.16 0.47
C LYS A 24 9.20 4.47 1.25
N VAL A 25 8.74 5.56 0.62
CA VAL A 25 8.66 6.91 1.21
C VAL A 25 7.78 6.94 2.47
N PHE A 26 6.78 6.05 2.51
CA PHE A 26 5.86 5.94 3.63
C PHE A 26 6.43 5.03 4.71
N VAL A 27 6.96 3.85 4.38
CA VAL A 27 7.51 2.89 5.36
C VAL A 27 8.61 3.53 6.22
N GLU A 28 9.41 4.45 5.65
CA GLU A 28 10.44 5.17 6.41
C GLU A 28 9.89 6.12 7.46
N LYS A 29 8.67 6.64 7.26
CA LYS A 29 8.06 7.68 8.09
C LYS A 29 7.02 7.11 9.04
N TYR A 30 6.49 5.93 8.73
CA TYR A 30 5.22 5.45 9.20
C TYR A 30 5.28 3.97 9.55
N GLU A 31 4.68 3.62 10.68
CA GLU A 31 4.35 2.23 10.96
C GLU A 31 3.22 1.79 10.03
N LEU A 32 3.54 0.95 9.04
CA LEU A 32 2.62 0.51 7.99
C LEU A 32 2.41 -0.99 8.04
N TYR A 33 1.18 -1.37 7.80
CA TYR A 33 0.74 -2.75 7.81
C TYR A 33 0.28 -3.13 6.41
N LEU A 34 0.78 -4.25 5.92
CA LEU A 34 0.14 -5.00 4.85
C LEU A 34 -1.00 -5.81 5.48
N ILE A 35 -2.19 -5.77 4.89
CA ILE A 35 -3.42 -6.28 5.51
C ILE A 35 -4.16 -7.17 4.52
N GLU A 36 -4.84 -8.18 5.05
CA GLU A 36 -5.68 -9.12 4.30
C GLU A 36 -4.89 -9.93 3.25
N GLU A 37 -4.77 -9.40 2.04
CA GLU A 37 -4.36 -10.15 0.86
C GLU A 37 -3.29 -9.40 0.05
N LEU A 38 -2.36 -10.20 -0.49
CA LEU A 38 -1.33 -9.78 -1.42
C LEU A 38 -1.33 -10.76 -2.58
N ASP A 39 -1.65 -10.27 -3.78
CA ASP A 39 -1.59 -11.04 -5.00
C ASP A 39 -1.00 -10.22 -6.13
N ILE A 40 0.10 -10.74 -6.69
CA ILE A 40 0.92 -10.05 -7.67
C ILE A 40 1.37 -11.09 -8.68
N ASP A 41 1.05 -10.85 -9.96
CA ASP A 41 1.52 -11.68 -11.07
C ASP A 41 2.74 -11.03 -11.74
N PRO A 42 3.74 -11.83 -12.13
CA PRO A 42 4.84 -11.33 -12.95
C PRO A 42 4.39 -11.16 -14.39
N PHE A 43 4.80 -10.08 -15.07
CA PHE A 43 4.64 -10.00 -16.53
C PHE A 43 5.59 -10.95 -17.28
N THR A 44 6.71 -11.36 -16.68
CA THR A 44 7.66 -12.33 -17.25
C THR A 44 8.16 -13.32 -16.18
N THR A 45 9.03 -12.88 -15.27
CA THR A 45 9.54 -13.65 -14.12
C THR A 45 9.95 -12.70 -13.00
N PHE A 46 9.64 -13.04 -11.75
CA PHE A 46 10.16 -12.31 -10.59
C PHE A 46 11.63 -12.64 -10.33
N SER A 47 12.35 -11.70 -9.71
CA SER A 47 13.65 -11.99 -9.09
C SER A 47 13.50 -13.06 -8.00
N LEU A 48 14.60 -13.76 -7.69
CA LEU A 48 14.59 -14.81 -6.66
C LEU A 48 14.32 -14.18 -5.28
N GLU A 49 14.94 -13.05 -5.02
CA GLU A 49 14.82 -12.27 -3.79
C GLU A 49 13.38 -11.83 -3.57
N PHE A 50 12.75 -11.23 -4.58
CA PHE A 50 11.33 -10.88 -4.52
C PHE A 50 10.46 -12.12 -4.31
N SER A 51 10.70 -13.21 -5.05
CA SER A 51 9.89 -14.42 -4.94
C SER A 51 9.88 -14.98 -3.52
N LEU A 52 11.04 -15.04 -2.87
CA LEU A 52 11.18 -15.54 -1.50
C LEU A 52 10.39 -14.67 -0.51
N GLU A 53 10.56 -13.35 -0.60
CA GLU A 53 9.87 -12.41 0.27
C GLU A 53 8.36 -12.37 0.02
N TYR A 54 7.94 -12.37 -1.24
CA TYR A 54 6.54 -12.42 -1.64
C TYR A 54 5.84 -13.64 -1.04
N TRP A 55 6.43 -14.83 -1.15
CA TRP A 55 5.84 -16.04 -0.56
C TRP A 55 5.84 -16.03 0.96
N TYR A 56 6.89 -15.47 1.57
CA TYR A 56 6.93 -15.26 3.02
C TYR A 56 5.79 -14.34 3.48
N LEU A 57 5.65 -13.17 2.88
CA LEU A 57 4.57 -12.22 3.19
C LEU A 57 3.19 -12.82 2.93
N LYS A 58 3.00 -13.52 1.81
CA LYS A 58 1.72 -14.17 1.48
C LYS A 58 1.34 -15.21 2.53
N TYR A 59 2.29 -16.05 2.96
CA TYR A 59 2.06 -17.03 4.01
C TYR A 59 1.66 -16.37 5.34
N HIS A 60 2.41 -15.36 5.78
CA HIS A 60 2.15 -14.67 7.03
C HIS A 60 0.83 -13.88 7.01
N LEU A 61 0.46 -13.28 5.87
CA LEU A 61 -0.83 -12.63 5.69
C LEU A 61 -1.99 -13.60 5.78
N LEU A 62 -1.87 -14.79 5.18
CA LEU A 62 -2.92 -15.80 5.24
C LEU A 62 -3.19 -16.23 6.68
N ARG A 63 -2.14 -16.32 7.51
CA ARG A 63 -2.21 -16.73 8.91
C ARG A 63 -2.71 -15.60 9.82
N ASP A 64 -2.07 -14.44 9.74
CA ASP A 64 -2.20 -13.37 10.74
C ASP A 64 -3.12 -12.23 10.28
N LYS A 65 -3.53 -12.23 9.00
CA LYS A 65 -4.32 -11.18 8.30
C LYS A 65 -3.71 -9.78 8.31
N LYS A 66 -2.55 -9.62 8.93
CA LYS A 66 -1.78 -8.38 8.96
C LYS A 66 -0.31 -8.66 9.21
N ILE A 67 0.56 -7.89 8.58
CA ILE A 67 2.01 -7.91 8.79
C ILE A 67 2.48 -6.47 8.93
N LEU A 68 3.28 -6.20 9.95
CA LEU A 68 4.01 -4.94 10.07
C LEU A 68 5.16 -4.94 9.06
N LEU A 69 5.19 -3.96 8.16
CA LEU A 69 6.29 -3.79 7.23
C LEU A 69 7.45 -3.05 7.91
N THR A 70 8.63 -3.65 7.83
CA THR A 70 9.87 -3.11 8.36
C THR A 70 10.79 -2.64 7.23
N LYS A 71 11.92 -2.04 7.58
CA LYS A 71 12.94 -1.63 6.61
C LYS A 71 13.68 -2.81 5.99
N ASP A 72 13.54 -4.01 6.55
CA ASP A 72 14.15 -5.20 5.97
C ASP A 72 13.22 -5.81 4.90
N ASP A 73 11.93 -5.44 4.91
CA ASP A 73 10.91 -5.89 3.95
C ASP A 73 10.84 -5.00 2.68
N LEU A 74 11.96 -4.37 2.31
CA LEU A 74 12.02 -3.35 1.25
C LEU A 74 12.19 -3.92 -0.16
N ILE A 75 12.49 -5.21 -0.30
CA ILE A 75 12.73 -5.86 -1.60
C ILE A 75 11.41 -5.95 -2.39
N LEU A 76 10.27 -6.08 -1.71
CA LEU A 76 8.92 -6.01 -2.29
C LEU A 76 8.71 -4.72 -3.13
N PHE A 77 9.34 -3.63 -2.74
CA PHE A 77 9.18 -2.32 -3.39
C PHE A 77 10.23 -2.04 -4.47
N GLU A 78 11.18 -2.94 -4.67
CA GLU A 78 12.24 -2.80 -5.68
C GLU A 78 11.87 -3.47 -6.99
N GLU A 79 11.01 -4.48 -6.94
CA GLU A 79 10.57 -5.18 -8.13
C GLU A 79 9.77 -4.24 -9.03
N THR A 80 10.05 -4.36 -10.33
CA THR A 80 9.44 -3.49 -11.35
C THR A 80 8.61 -4.33 -12.30
N ASN A 81 7.66 -3.68 -12.99
CA ASN A 81 6.83 -4.34 -13.99
C ASN A 81 6.10 -5.55 -13.38
N MET A 82 5.22 -5.25 -12.43
CA MET A 82 4.37 -6.19 -11.73
C MET A 82 2.90 -5.95 -12.07
N ASN A 83 2.12 -7.02 -12.19
CA ASN A 83 0.67 -6.94 -12.25
C ASN A 83 0.08 -7.14 -10.86
N ILE A 84 -0.27 -6.05 -10.18
CA ILE A 84 -0.77 -6.09 -8.80
C ILE A 84 -2.29 -6.27 -8.83
N VAL A 85 -2.76 -7.46 -8.43
CA VAL A 85 -4.18 -7.84 -8.45
C VAL A 85 -4.86 -7.46 -7.14
N PHE A 86 -4.25 -7.87 -6.02
CA PHE A 86 -4.73 -7.56 -4.67
C PHE A 86 -3.60 -7.00 -3.81
N PHE A 87 -3.85 -5.87 -3.16
CA PHE A 87 -2.91 -5.23 -2.27
C PHE A 87 -3.65 -4.34 -1.29
N LYS A 88 -3.28 -4.33 -0.02
CA LYS A 88 -3.86 -3.39 0.95
C LYS A 88 -2.85 -2.99 2.01
N LEU A 89 -2.60 -1.68 2.10
CA LEU A 89 -1.66 -1.08 3.03
C LEU A 89 -2.36 -0.02 3.87
N SER A 90 -2.09 0.00 5.17
CA SER A 90 -2.65 1.00 6.07
C SER A 90 -1.74 1.25 7.26
N ASP A 91 -1.83 2.43 7.85
CA ASP A 91 -1.30 2.72 9.19
C ASP A 91 -2.31 2.41 10.32
N LEU A 92 -3.39 1.70 9.98
CA LEU A 92 -4.53 1.30 10.82
C LEU A 92 -5.40 2.45 11.34
N ASN A 93 -5.04 3.70 11.08
CA ASN A 93 -5.65 4.84 11.75
C ASN A 93 -6.10 5.94 10.79
N SER A 94 -5.22 6.35 9.87
CA SER A 94 -5.37 7.58 9.10
C SER A 94 -5.67 7.33 7.62
N PHE A 95 -5.21 6.21 7.05
CA PHE A 95 -5.41 5.96 5.62
C PHE A 95 -5.36 4.48 5.24
N ILE A 96 -5.87 4.18 4.04
CA ILE A 96 -5.73 2.89 3.35
C ILE A 96 -5.33 3.18 1.90
N ILE A 97 -4.29 2.52 1.40
CA ILE A 97 -4.00 2.39 -0.03
C ILE A 97 -4.33 0.94 -0.40
N GLU A 98 -5.19 0.75 -1.38
CA GLU A 98 -5.59 -0.60 -1.80
C GLU A 98 -5.66 -0.74 -3.32
N CYS A 99 -5.37 -1.96 -3.77
CA CYS A 99 -5.65 -2.47 -5.09
C CYS A 99 -6.63 -3.63 -4.93
N ASN A 100 -7.77 -3.55 -5.60
CA ASN A 100 -8.76 -4.61 -5.63
C ASN A 100 -9.09 -4.91 -7.10
N ASP A 101 -8.69 -6.09 -7.57
CA ASP A 101 -8.85 -6.53 -8.96
C ASP A 101 -8.22 -5.52 -9.95
N GLY A 102 -6.98 -5.11 -9.65
CA GLY A 102 -6.22 -4.14 -10.45
C GLY A 102 -6.68 -2.67 -10.31
N LYS A 103 -7.76 -2.40 -9.56
CA LYS A 103 -8.27 -1.04 -9.35
C LYS A 103 -7.71 -0.43 -8.08
N TRP A 104 -6.95 0.65 -8.26
CA TRP A 104 -6.28 1.36 -7.18
C TRP A 104 -7.14 2.45 -6.55
N SER A 105 -7.20 2.44 -5.23
CA SER A 105 -7.91 3.44 -4.44
C SER A 105 -7.08 3.89 -3.23
N PHE A 106 -7.33 5.12 -2.79
CA PHE A 106 -6.78 5.70 -1.58
C PHE A 106 -7.93 6.20 -0.73
N LYS A 107 -8.06 5.66 0.48
CA LYS A 107 -9.05 6.06 1.45
C LYS A 107 -8.38 6.82 2.60
N LEU A 108 -8.93 7.97 2.95
CA LEU A 108 -8.62 8.67 4.19
C LEU A 108 -9.62 8.27 5.25
N ASN A 109 -9.13 7.68 6.34
CA ASN A 109 -9.93 7.39 7.52
C ASN A 109 -9.62 8.49 8.54
N LYS A 110 -10.55 9.43 8.76
CA LYS A 110 -10.34 10.63 9.59
C LYS A 110 -9.24 11.58 9.05
N ILE A 111 -9.58 12.87 8.98
CA ILE A 111 -8.63 13.88 8.47
C ILE A 111 -7.66 14.24 9.60
N GLN A 112 -6.42 13.76 9.47
CA GLN A 112 -5.30 14.05 10.36
C GLN A 112 -4.13 14.59 9.53
N LYS A 113 -3.16 15.24 10.18
CA LYS A 113 -1.98 15.81 9.50
C LYS A 113 -1.28 14.78 8.60
N ARG A 114 -1.10 13.56 9.11
CA ARG A 114 -0.50 12.44 8.39
C ARG A 114 -1.25 12.07 7.11
N SER A 115 -2.58 11.98 7.20
CA SER A 115 -3.44 11.68 6.06
C SER A 115 -3.37 12.78 4.99
N ILE A 116 -3.27 14.05 5.40
CA ILE A 116 -3.07 15.20 4.50
C ILE A 116 -1.70 15.12 3.81
N ASP A 117 -0.64 14.75 4.54
CA ASP A 117 0.72 14.66 4.01
C ASP A 117 0.82 13.58 2.91
N ILE A 118 0.20 12.42 3.12
CA ILE A 118 0.17 11.32 2.13
C ILE A 118 -0.69 11.71 0.92
N HIS A 119 -1.88 12.28 1.14
CA HIS A 119 -2.73 12.76 0.05
C HIS A 119 -2.00 13.77 -0.84
N SER A 120 -1.31 14.73 -0.21
CA SER A 120 -0.54 15.77 -0.90
C SER A 120 0.61 15.19 -1.70
N PHE A 121 1.31 14.19 -1.16
CA PHE A 121 2.35 13.45 -1.89
C PHE A 121 1.77 12.73 -3.11
N LEU A 122 0.73 11.92 -2.93
CA LEU A 122 0.14 11.15 -4.04
C LEU A 122 -0.39 12.06 -5.16
N LYS A 123 -0.97 13.21 -4.80
CA LYS A 123 -1.40 14.23 -5.76
C LYS A 123 -0.23 14.89 -6.49
N LYS A 124 0.85 15.22 -5.77
CA LYS A 124 2.06 15.83 -6.36
C LYS A 124 2.74 14.89 -7.36
N GLU A 125 2.81 13.60 -7.04
CA GLU A 125 3.41 12.57 -7.90
C GLU A 125 2.46 12.12 -9.04
N GLY A 126 1.27 12.72 -9.14
CA GLY A 126 0.31 12.47 -10.22
C GLY A 126 -0.44 11.14 -10.12
N TYR A 127 -0.47 10.51 -8.94
CA TYR A 127 -1.28 9.32 -8.69
C TYR A 127 -2.77 9.65 -8.54
N LEU A 128 -3.09 10.79 -7.90
CA LEU A 128 -4.46 11.29 -7.67
C LEU A 128 -4.80 12.50 -8.54
#